data_AF-A0AB37KM96-F1
#
_entry.id   AF-A0AB37KM96-F1
#
_cell.length_a   1.000
_cell.length_b   1.000
_cell.length_c   1.000
_cell.angle_alpha   90.00
_cell.angle_beta   90.00
_cell.angle_gamma   90.00
#
_symmetry.space_group_name_H-M   'P 1'
#
loop_
_entity.id
_entity.type
_entity.pdbx_description
1 polymer ?
#
loop_
_entity_poly.entity_id
_entity_poly.type
_entity_poly.pdbx_seq_one_letter_code
_entity_poly.pdbx_strand_id
1 'polypeptide(L)'
;MAKKIRTVKQTTAEKKMDRYFNIVKVFLAITPIICYVYVTLRGMMLGVGFQEVIAKEANITILFLISMLNPYIAYLLHLMEKKLKEQNFSFAVINMAALLIAQALTMNLFYFLMLAFLFYKAVNYYQVPLKKSMHELTLKNSFLYGEGSFLIVALSSVCLFATIRLM
;
A
#
# COMPACT_ATOMS: atom_id res chain seq x y z
N MET A 1 12.95 -23.08 31.87
CA MET A 1 11.66 -23.44 31.23
C MET A 1 11.69 -23.05 29.75
N ALA A 2 11.93 -24.00 28.85
CA ALA A 2 11.92 -23.73 27.41
C ALA A 2 10.45 -23.60 26.94
N LYS A 3 10.09 -22.41 26.46
CA LYS A 3 8.77 -22.11 25.86
C LYS A 3 8.67 -22.93 24.56
N LYS A 4 8.05 -24.10 24.63
CA LYS A 4 7.77 -24.98 23.48
C LYS A 4 6.93 -24.16 22.48
N ILE A 5 7.60 -23.64 21.45
CA ILE A 5 6.96 -23.01 20.30
C ILE A 5 6.12 -24.11 19.65
N ARG A 6 4.81 -24.14 19.96
CA ARG A 6 3.86 -24.94 19.22
C ARG A 6 3.84 -24.35 17.82
N THR A 7 4.57 -24.98 16.90
CA THR A 7 4.37 -24.76 15.47
C THR A 7 2.97 -25.25 15.13
N VAL A 8 2.00 -24.34 15.22
CA VAL A 8 0.64 -24.56 14.72
C VAL A 8 0.81 -24.90 13.24
N LYS A 9 0.39 -26.10 12.85
CA LYS A 9 0.53 -26.59 11.47
C LYS A 9 -0.39 -25.72 10.60
N GLN A 10 0.18 -24.71 9.94
CA GLN A 10 -0.57 -23.80 9.07
C GLN A 10 -1.35 -24.59 8.02
N THR A 11 -2.61 -24.22 7.82
CA THR A 11 -3.44 -24.86 6.80
C THR A 11 -2.97 -24.47 5.40
N THR A 12 -3.28 -25.30 4.39
CA THR A 12 -2.93 -25.01 2.98
C THR A 12 -3.56 -23.69 2.50
N ALA A 13 -4.73 -23.32 3.02
CA ALA A 13 -5.42 -22.07 2.68
C ALA A 13 -4.73 -20.84 3.31
N GLU A 14 -4.25 -20.95 4.55
CA GLU A 14 -3.49 -19.90 5.23
C GLU A 14 -2.18 -19.60 4.48
N LYS A 15 -1.42 -20.64 4.10
CA LYS A 15 -0.20 -20.48 3.30
C LYS A 15 -0.45 -19.81 1.94
N LYS A 16 -1.62 -20.08 1.31
CA LYS A 16 -2.01 -19.41 0.06
C LYS A 16 -2.31 -17.93 0.31
N MET A 17 -2.99 -17.59 1.40
CA MET A 17 -3.28 -16.20 1.75
C MET A 17 -1.99 -15.43 2.05
N ASP A 18 -1.11 -15.98 2.89
CA ASP A 18 0.19 -15.41 3.21
C ASP A 18 1.02 -15.15 1.94
N ARG A 19 0.95 -16.08 0.98
CA ARG A 19 1.59 -15.91 -0.33
C ARG A 19 1.01 -14.73 -1.10
N TYR A 20 -0.31 -14.56 -1.16
CA TYR A 20 -0.92 -13.39 -1.83
C TYR A 20 -0.46 -12.08 -1.19
N PHE A 21 -0.49 -11.98 0.14
CA PHE A 21 0.01 -10.82 0.85
C PHE A 21 1.49 -10.55 0.55
N ASN A 22 2.33 -11.58 0.59
CA ASN A 22 3.77 -11.45 0.32
C ASN A 22 4.06 -10.98 -1.10
N ILE A 23 3.35 -11.51 -2.10
CA ILE A 23 3.50 -11.06 -3.49
C ILE A 23 3.21 -9.56 -3.59
N VAL A 24 2.05 -9.11 -3.08
CA VAL A 24 1.66 -7.70 -3.14
C VAL A 24 2.65 -6.80 -2.41
N LYS A 25 3.11 -7.20 -1.22
CA LYS A 25 4.12 -6.46 -0.45
C LYS A 25 5.43 -6.30 -1.22
N VAL A 26 5.91 -7.36 -1.88
CA VAL A 26 7.16 -7.32 -2.67
C VAL A 26 7.02 -6.37 -3.87
N PHE A 27 5.91 -6.47 -4.61
CA PHE A 27 5.64 -5.59 -5.75
C PHE A 27 5.60 -4.11 -5.33
N LEU A 28 4.93 -3.81 -4.23
CA LEU A 28 4.91 -2.45 -3.68
C LEU A 28 6.32 -1.99 -3.26
N ALA A 29 7.06 -2.83 -2.52
CA ALA A 29 8.38 -2.49 -2.00
C ALA A 29 9.45 -2.30 -3.09
N ILE A 30 9.34 -2.98 -4.23
CA ILE A 30 10.32 -2.84 -5.33
C ILE A 30 10.08 -1.58 -6.19
N THR A 31 8.93 -0.92 -6.06
CA THR A 31 8.57 0.23 -6.92
C THR A 31 9.62 1.34 -7.00
N PRO A 32 10.26 1.79 -5.89
CA PRO A 32 11.31 2.80 -5.98
C PRO A 32 12.49 2.40 -6.86
N ILE A 33 12.84 1.11 -6.85
CA ILE A 33 13.92 0.58 -7.67
C ILE A 33 13.53 0.62 -9.15
N ILE A 34 12.29 0.23 -9.47
CA ILE A 34 11.75 0.34 -10.84
C ILE A 34 11.77 1.80 -11.31
N CYS A 35 11.34 2.73 -10.45
CA CYS A 35 11.36 4.16 -10.76
C CYS A 35 12.79 4.67 -10.96
N TYR A 36 13.73 4.29 -10.09
CA TYR A 36 15.14 4.68 -10.22
C TYR A 36 15.75 4.23 -11.56
N VAL A 37 15.49 2.98 -11.97
CA VAL A 37 15.93 2.47 -13.28
C VAL A 37 15.29 3.27 -14.41
N TYR A 38 13.99 3.54 -14.34
CA TYR A 38 13.28 4.34 -15.35
C TYR A 38 13.88 5.75 -15.50
N VAL A 39 14.12 6.46 -14.39
CA VAL A 39 14.69 7.81 -14.40
C VAL A 39 16.13 7.80 -14.91
N THR A 40 16.93 6.81 -14.51
CA THR A 40 18.31 6.66 -14.98
C THR A 40 18.37 6.44 -16.50
N LEU A 41 17.54 5.54 -17.03
CA LEU A 41 17.44 5.31 -18.48
C LEU A 41 17.01 6.58 -19.22
N ARG A 42 16.07 7.34 -18.67
CA ARG A 42 15.64 8.61 -19.24
C ARG A 42 16.76 9.66 -19.23
N GLY A 43 17.56 9.72 -18.16
CA GLY A 43 18.74 10.56 -18.09
C GLY A 43 19.78 10.20 -19.15
N MET A 44 20.05 8.91 -19.34
CA MET A 44 20.96 8.44 -20.40
C MET A 44 20.50 8.87 -21.79
N MET A 45 19.20 8.80 -22.10
CA MET A 45 18.65 9.27 -23.39
C MET A 45 18.80 10.78 -23.58
N LEU A 46 18.76 11.54 -22.49
CA LEU A 46 18.88 13.01 -22.48
C LEU A 46 20.34 13.48 -22.30
N GLY A 47 21.30 12.57 -22.11
CA GLY A 47 22.70 12.90 -21.84
C GLY A 47 22.94 13.56 -20.46
N VAL A 48 22.02 13.39 -19.52
CA VAL A 48 22.05 14.03 -18.19
C VAL A 48 21.97 13.01 -17.05
N GLY A 49 22.43 13.40 -15.87
CA GLY A 49 22.37 12.56 -14.67
C GLY A 49 20.96 12.47 -14.06
N PHE A 50 20.72 11.45 -13.23
CA PHE A 50 19.46 11.21 -12.51
C PHE A 50 18.92 12.46 -11.79
N GLN A 51 19.78 13.18 -11.06
CA GLN A 51 19.38 14.37 -10.30
C GLN A 51 18.87 15.49 -11.22
N GLU A 52 19.50 15.68 -12.37
CA GLU A 52 19.06 16.68 -13.33
C GLU A 52 17.72 16.34 -13.95
N VAL A 53 17.46 15.05 -14.22
CA VAL A 53 16.17 14.60 -14.76
C VAL A 53 15.04 14.93 -13.80
N ILE A 54 15.22 14.63 -12.51
CA ILE A 54 14.24 14.96 -11.46
C ILE A 54 14.07 16.48 -11.34
N ALA A 55 15.18 17.24 -11.29
CA ALA A 55 15.12 18.69 -11.13
C ALA A 55 14.47 19.41 -12.31
N LYS A 56 14.67 18.92 -13.55
CA LYS A 56 14.13 19.53 -14.76
C LYS A 56 12.67 19.14 -15.01
N GLU A 57 12.25 17.96 -14.58
CA GLU A 57 10.91 17.44 -14.88
C GLU A 57 10.07 17.18 -13.63
N ALA A 58 9.15 18.11 -13.36
CA ALA A 58 8.24 18.01 -12.23
C ALA A 58 7.38 16.73 -12.25
N ASN A 59 6.96 16.27 -13.43
CA ASN A 59 6.22 15.00 -13.59
C ASN A 59 7.02 13.79 -13.10
N ILE A 60 8.33 13.73 -13.39
CA ILE A 60 9.19 12.65 -12.92
C ILE A 60 9.41 12.76 -11.41
N THR A 61 9.55 13.98 -10.89
CA THR A 61 9.65 14.19 -9.43
C THR A 61 8.43 13.64 -8.71
N ILE A 62 7.22 13.92 -9.20
CA ILE A 62 5.99 13.38 -8.61
C ILE A 62 5.95 11.85 -8.73
N LEU A 63 6.30 11.28 -9.89
CA LEU A 63 6.37 9.83 -10.06
C LEU A 63 7.33 9.19 -9.05
N PHE A 64 8.49 9.82 -8.82
CA PHE A 64 9.47 9.37 -7.85
C PHE A 64 8.92 9.42 -6.42
N LEU A 65 8.25 10.52 -6.03
CA LEU A 65 7.58 10.63 -4.73
C LEU A 65 6.51 9.56 -4.54
N ILE A 66 5.65 9.33 -5.54
CA ILE A 66 4.64 8.27 -5.52
C ILE A 66 5.30 6.90 -5.36
N SER A 67 6.42 6.64 -6.05
CA SER A 67 7.14 5.38 -5.93
C SER A 67 7.65 5.11 -4.51
N MET A 68 8.06 6.16 -3.79
CA MET A 68 8.54 6.09 -2.41
C MET A 68 7.43 5.86 -1.39
N LEU A 69 6.17 6.15 -1.73
CA LEU A 69 5.02 5.80 -0.88
C LEU A 69 4.77 4.30 -0.84
N ASN A 70 5.07 3.57 -1.93
CA ASN A 70 4.70 2.16 -2.05
C ASN A 70 5.37 1.21 -1.03
N PRO A 71 6.67 1.33 -0.68
CA PRO A 71 7.25 0.57 0.42
C PRO A 71 6.54 0.79 1.76
N TYR A 72 6.06 2.01 2.01
CA TYR A 72 5.30 2.30 3.22
C TYR A 72 3.88 1.69 3.17
N ILE A 73 3.24 1.67 2.01
CA ILE A 73 2.00 0.91 1.77
C ILE A 73 2.22 -0.60 2.03
N ALA A 74 3.36 -1.16 1.58
CA ALA A 74 3.71 -2.54 1.85
C ALA A 74 3.85 -2.83 3.36
N TYR A 75 4.42 -1.88 4.11
CA TYR A 75 4.51 -1.96 5.57
C TYR A 75 3.13 -1.94 6.23
N LEU A 76 2.23 -1.04 5.84
CA LEU A 76 0.86 -1.02 6.37
C LEU A 76 0.09 -2.29 6.01
N LEU A 77 0.31 -2.83 4.81
CA LEU A 77 -0.26 -4.10 4.39
C LEU A 77 0.24 -5.27 5.26
N HIS A 78 1.50 -5.24 5.69
CA HIS A 78 2.03 -6.21 6.64
C HIS A 78 1.38 -6.09 8.03
N LEU A 79 1.20 -4.87 8.55
CA LEU A 79 0.50 -4.65 9.82
C LEU A 79 -0.96 -5.12 9.74
N MET A 80 -1.63 -4.83 8.63
CA MET A 80 -2.99 -5.27 8.37
C MET A 80 -3.11 -6.79 8.36
N GLU A 81 -2.19 -7.49 7.66
CA GLU A 81 -2.15 -8.95 7.65
C GLU A 81 -2.05 -9.53 9.06
N LYS A 82 -1.17 -8.95 9.90
CA LYS A 82 -1.04 -9.35 11.31
C LYS A 82 -2.33 -9.12 12.09
N LYS A 83 -2.99 -7.97 11.89
CA LYS A 83 -4.24 -7.61 12.58
C LYS A 83 -5.44 -8.45 12.14
N LEU A 84 -5.48 -8.86 10.87
CA LEU A 84 -6.47 -9.83 10.36
C LEU A 84 -6.33 -11.19 11.05
N LYS A 85 -5.09 -11.67 11.26
CA LYS A 85 -4.83 -12.92 12.00
C LYS A 85 -5.20 -12.81 13.49
N GLU A 86 -5.11 -11.61 14.07
CA GLU A 86 -5.57 -11.29 15.43
C GLU A 86 -7.09 -11.06 15.52
N GLN A 87 -7.86 -11.24 14.42
CA GLN A 87 -9.31 -10.97 14.32
C GLN A 87 -9.72 -9.50 14.58
N ASN A 88 -8.79 -8.56 14.48
CA ASN A 88 -9.11 -7.13 14.53
C ASN A 88 -9.51 -6.63 13.14
N PHE A 89 -10.77 -6.88 12.79
CA PHE A 89 -11.30 -6.61 11.46
C PHE A 89 -11.53 -5.13 11.18
N SER A 90 -11.96 -4.33 12.17
CA SER A 90 -12.21 -2.89 11.99
C SER A 90 -10.94 -2.12 11.65
N PHE A 91 -9.80 -2.45 12.27
CA PHE A 91 -8.51 -1.90 11.87
C PHE A 91 -8.19 -2.23 10.40
N ALA A 92 -8.39 -3.48 10.00
CA ALA A 92 -8.00 -3.95 8.68
C ALA A 92 -8.84 -3.33 7.56
N VAL A 93 -10.15 -3.21 7.76
CA VAL A 93 -11.06 -2.59 6.78
C VAL A 93 -10.75 -1.10 6.60
N ILE A 94 -10.53 -0.35 7.69
CA ILE A 94 -10.19 1.08 7.64
C ILE A 94 -8.88 1.29 6.89
N ASN A 95 -7.83 0.56 7.25
CA ASN A 95 -6.53 0.72 6.60
C ASN A 95 -6.59 0.29 5.13
N MET A 96 -7.29 -0.79 4.79
CA MET A 96 -7.41 -1.19 3.39
C MET A 96 -8.17 -0.18 2.52
N ALA A 97 -9.25 0.40 3.05
CA ALA A 97 -9.96 1.48 2.38
C ALA A 97 -9.05 2.70 2.15
N ALA A 98 -8.29 3.09 3.17
CA ALA A 98 -7.34 4.20 3.05
C ALA A 98 -6.22 3.91 2.02
N LEU A 99 -5.69 2.68 1.98
CA LEU A 99 -4.70 2.29 0.98
C LEU A 99 -5.27 2.31 -0.45
N LEU A 100 -6.52 1.89 -0.66
CA LEU A 100 -7.20 1.98 -1.96
C LEU A 100 -7.42 3.44 -2.38
N ILE A 101 -7.84 4.29 -1.44
CA ILE A 101 -7.99 5.73 -1.67
C ILE A 101 -6.63 6.33 -2.06
N ALA A 102 -5.56 6.01 -1.33
CA ALA A 102 -4.21 6.48 -1.66
C ALA A 102 -3.80 6.08 -3.09
N GLN A 103 -3.99 4.82 -3.48
CA GLN A 103 -3.66 4.39 -4.85
C GLN A 103 -4.51 5.10 -5.91
N ALA A 104 -5.80 5.30 -5.66
CA ALA A 104 -6.68 6.06 -6.55
C ALA A 104 -6.22 7.53 -6.69
N LEU A 105 -5.84 8.17 -5.58
CA LEU A 105 -5.31 9.54 -5.58
C LEU A 105 -4.00 9.64 -6.37
N THR A 106 -3.12 8.66 -6.28
CA THR A 106 -1.89 8.62 -7.09
C THR A 106 -2.11 8.23 -8.55
N MET A 107 -3.36 7.98 -8.96
CA MET A 107 -3.74 7.45 -10.27
C MET A 107 -3.02 6.14 -10.66
N ASN A 108 -2.59 5.35 -9.67
CA ASN A 108 -1.88 4.11 -9.91
C ASN A 108 -2.84 2.92 -10.02
N LEU A 109 -3.40 2.74 -11.22
CA LEU A 109 -4.40 1.72 -11.49
C LEU A 109 -3.89 0.29 -11.21
N PHE A 110 -2.63 0.02 -11.51
CA PHE A 110 -2.04 -1.31 -11.31
C PHE A 110 -2.09 -1.72 -9.82
N TYR A 111 -1.60 -0.85 -8.92
CA TYR A 111 -1.64 -1.15 -7.49
C TYR A 111 -3.04 -1.05 -6.90
N PHE A 112 -3.89 -0.18 -7.42
CA PHE A 112 -5.29 -0.13 -7.03
C PHE A 112 -5.98 -1.48 -7.25
N LEU A 113 -5.87 -2.05 -8.47
CA LEU A 113 -6.48 -3.34 -8.80
C LEU A 113 -5.85 -4.49 -8.00
N MET A 114 -4.53 -4.47 -7.82
CA MET A 114 -3.81 -5.48 -7.04
C MET A 114 -4.27 -5.50 -5.58
N LEU A 115 -4.39 -4.33 -4.95
CA LEU A 115 -4.91 -4.20 -3.58
C LEU A 115 -6.40 -4.57 -3.51
N ALA A 116 -7.22 -4.11 -4.46
CA ALA A 116 -8.65 -4.42 -4.46
C ALA A 116 -8.90 -5.93 -4.56
N PHE A 117 -8.14 -6.63 -5.40
CA PHE A 117 -8.17 -8.08 -5.51
C PHE A 117 -7.72 -8.78 -4.22
N LEU A 118 -6.63 -8.30 -3.60
CA LEU A 118 -6.17 -8.83 -2.31
C LEU A 118 -7.23 -8.63 -1.22
N PHE A 119 -7.87 -7.46 -1.18
CA PHE A 119 -8.92 -7.16 -0.23
C PHE A 119 -10.12 -8.09 -0.40
N TYR A 120 -10.58 -8.28 -1.65
CA TYR A 120 -11.67 -9.20 -1.96
C TYR A 120 -11.37 -10.62 -1.46
N LYS A 121 -10.15 -11.12 -1.70
CA LYS A 121 -9.74 -12.43 -1.18
C LYS A 121 -9.65 -12.47 0.34
N ALA A 122 -9.13 -11.42 0.97
CA ALA A 122 -9.02 -11.33 2.43
C ALA A 122 -10.41 -11.34 3.10
N VAL A 123 -11.37 -10.58 2.57
CA VAL A 123 -12.76 -10.54 3.06
C VAL A 123 -13.40 -11.93 3.00
N ASN A 124 -13.28 -12.62 1.86
CA ASN A 124 -13.88 -13.94 1.68
C ASN A 124 -13.24 -15.01 2.59
N TYR A 125 -11.93 -14.93 2.83
CA TYR A 125 -11.22 -15.91 3.66
C TYR A 125 -11.42 -15.69 5.16
N TYR A 126 -11.30 -14.45 5.64
CA TYR A 126 -11.44 -14.10 7.06
C TYR A 126 -12.91 -13.90 7.47
N GLN A 127 -13.87 -14.03 6.54
CA GLN A 127 -15.30 -13.79 6.75
C GLN A 127 -15.57 -12.44 7.42
N VAL A 128 -14.92 -11.41 6.92
CA VAL A 128 -14.96 -10.07 7.52
C VAL A 128 -16.39 -9.50 7.47
N PRO A 129 -17.00 -9.11 8.60
CA PRO A 129 -18.34 -8.53 8.63
C PRO A 129 -18.33 -7.09 8.13
N LEU A 130 -18.22 -6.90 6.81
CA LEU A 130 -18.08 -5.61 6.13
C LEU A 130 -19.13 -4.57 6.57
N LYS A 131 -20.41 -4.96 6.65
CA LYS A 131 -21.50 -4.03 6.99
C LYS A 131 -21.40 -3.45 8.42
N LYS A 132 -20.97 -4.26 9.39
CA LYS A 132 -20.78 -3.79 10.78
C LYS A 132 -19.52 -2.94 10.90
N SER A 133 -18.44 -3.38 10.27
CA SER A 133 -17.14 -2.71 10.32
C SER A 133 -17.13 -1.37 9.58
N MET A 134 -17.89 -1.24 8.48
CA MET A 134 -18.11 0.04 7.81
C MET A 134 -19.00 1.02 8.60
N HIS A 135 -19.87 0.53 9.49
CA HIS A 135 -20.69 1.39 10.35
C HIS A 135 -19.86 1.97 11.52
N GLU A 136 -18.81 1.26 11.95
CA GLU A 136 -17.84 1.74 12.94
C GLU A 136 -16.79 2.69 12.35
N LEU A 137 -16.88 3.00 11.05
CA LEU A 137 -15.98 3.86 10.28
C LEU A 137 -16.25 5.34 10.61
N THR A 138 -16.17 5.68 11.89
CA THR A 138 -16.30 7.04 12.42
C THR A 138 -14.93 7.71 12.39
N LEU A 139 -14.85 9.01 12.05
CA LEU A 139 -13.59 9.79 12.00
C LEU A 139 -12.71 9.63 13.25
N LYS A 140 -13.31 9.50 14.43
CA LYS A 140 -12.59 9.18 15.69
C LYS A 140 -11.88 7.83 15.66
N ASN A 141 -12.54 6.79 15.13
CA ASN A 141 -11.98 5.45 15.01
C ASN A 141 -10.95 5.39 13.86
N SER A 142 -11.17 6.12 12.77
CA SER A 142 -10.17 6.24 11.70
C SER A 142 -8.89 6.92 12.17
N PHE A 143 -8.97 7.85 13.13
CA PHE A 143 -7.78 8.47 13.73
C PHE A 143 -7.06 7.54 14.71
N LEU A 144 -7.81 6.81 15.54
CA LEU A 144 -7.28 5.83 16.51
C LEU A 144 -6.65 4.59 15.84
N TYR A 145 -7.20 4.13 14.71
CA TYR A 145 -6.77 2.92 14.03
C TYR A 145 -6.02 3.19 12.72
N GLY A 146 -5.93 4.44 12.27
CA GLY A 146 -5.34 4.84 10.99
C GLY A 146 -3.96 5.48 11.10
N GLU A 147 -3.26 5.33 12.23
CA GLU A 147 -2.03 6.07 12.59
C GLU A 147 -0.94 6.08 11.50
N GLY A 148 -0.91 5.09 10.59
CA GLY A 148 -0.02 5.11 9.42
C GLY A 148 -0.69 5.44 8.07
N SER A 149 -1.95 5.07 7.88
CA SER A 149 -2.63 5.24 6.58
C SER A 149 -2.99 6.69 6.27
N PHE A 150 -3.22 7.52 7.29
CA PHE A 150 -3.56 8.93 7.10
C PHE A 150 -2.44 9.71 6.41
N LEU A 151 -1.18 9.45 6.80
CA LEU A 151 -0.01 10.08 6.20
C LEU A 151 0.08 9.75 4.70
N ILE A 152 -0.23 8.51 4.31
CA ILE A 152 -0.22 8.12 2.89
C ILE A 152 -1.28 8.88 2.12
N VAL A 153 -2.52 8.91 2.62
CA VAL A 153 -3.62 9.62 1.96
C VAL A 153 -3.30 11.11 1.81
N ALA A 154 -2.71 11.73 2.83
CA ALA A 154 -2.29 13.13 2.78
C ALA A 154 -1.21 13.37 1.71
N LEU A 155 -0.13 12.57 1.70
CA LEU A 155 0.94 12.70 0.69
C LEU A 155 0.43 12.39 -0.72
N SER A 156 -0.42 11.38 -0.88
CA SER A 156 -1.06 11.05 -2.16
C SER A 156 -1.97 12.18 -2.65
N SER A 157 -2.66 12.88 -1.75
CA SER A 157 -3.48 14.06 -2.10
C SER A 157 -2.62 15.23 -2.58
N VAL A 158 -1.47 15.47 -1.93
CA VAL A 158 -0.50 16.49 -2.38
C VAL A 158 0.06 16.12 -3.76
N CYS A 159 0.40 14.85 -3.99
CA CYS A 159 0.86 14.37 -5.29
C CYS A 159 -0.21 14.57 -6.37
N LEU A 160 -1.48 14.24 -6.08
CA LEU A 160 -2.60 14.45 -7.00
C LEU A 160 -2.76 15.94 -7.34
N PHE A 161 -2.74 16.81 -6.33
CA PHE A 161 -2.84 18.25 -6.54
C PHE A 161 -1.70 18.78 -7.42
N ALA A 162 -0.47 18.33 -7.16
CA ALA A 162 0.69 18.69 -7.98
C ALA A 162 0.52 18.18 -9.43
N THR A 163 0.05 16.96 -9.63
CA THR A 163 -0.23 16.41 -10.97
C THR A 163 -1.28 17.23 -11.72
N ILE A 164 -2.41 17.56 -11.07
CA ILE A 164 -3.48 18.37 -11.68
C ILE A 164 -2.98 19.77 -12.05
N ARG A 165 -2.04 20.34 -11.29
CA ARG A 165 -1.45 21.66 -11.58
C ARG A 165 -0.45 21.65 -12.73
N LEU A 166 0.14 20.50 -13.05
CA LEU A 166 1.10 20.33 -14.13
C LEU A 166 0.45 19.91 -15.46
N MET A 167 -0.79 19.43 -15.43
CA MET A 167 -1.65 19.19 -16.59
C MET A 167 -2.29 20.49 -17.06
#